data_AF-A0A359LTT6-F1
#
_entry.id   AF-A0A359LTT6-F1
#
_cell.length_a   1.000
_cell.length_b   1.000
_cell.length_c   1.000
_cell.angle_alpha   90.00
_cell.angle_beta   90.00
_cell.angle_gamma   90.00
#
_symmetry.space_group_name_H-M   'P 1'
#
loop_
_entity.id
_entity.type
_entity.pdbx_description
1 polymer ?
#
loop_
_entity_poly.entity_id
_entity_poly.type
_entity_poly.pdbx_seq_one_letter_code
_entity_poly.pdbx_strand_id
1 'polypeptide(L)' 'MFRAELEVAGARRLLFGTDSSFFPRGWNRPVFDQQVGALQEAGAGPDEARFILGANLMDLLG' A
#
# COMPACT_ATOMS: atom_id res chain seq x y z
N MET A 1 12.89 -0.27 -4.24
CA MET A 1 12.04 -1.27 -4.91
C MET A 1 10.70 -0.66 -5.30
N PHE A 2 10.01 -0.02 -4.34
CA PHE A 2 8.67 0.58 -4.53
C PHE A 2 8.50 1.55 -5.72
N ARG A 3 9.52 2.34 -6.05
CA ARG A 3 9.46 3.25 -7.20
C ARG A 3 9.23 2.53 -8.53
N ALA A 4 9.91 1.41 -8.76
CA ALA A 4 9.77 0.65 -10.01
C ALA A 4 8.39 -0.01 -10.11
N GLU A 5 7.86 -0.52 -8.99
CA GLU A 5 6.52 -1.08 -8.91
C GLU A 5 5.46 -0.02 -9.23
N LEU A 6 5.61 1.18 -8.66
CA LEU A 6 4.72 2.31 -8.93
C LEU A 6 4.78 2.75 -10.40
N GLU A 7 5.98 2.81 -10.99
CA GLU A 7 6.18 3.18 -12.40
C GLU A 7 5.56 2.16 -13.37
N VAL A 8 5.71 0.86 -13.09
CA VAL A 8 5.24 -0.22 -13.97
C VAL A 8 3.74 -0.48 -13.81
N ALA A 9 3.25 -0.63 -12.58
CA ALA A 9 1.87 -1.03 -12.33
C ALA A 9 0.91 0.18 -12.24
N GLY A 10 1.41 1.33 -11.80
CA GLY A 10 0.61 2.50 -11.43
C GLY A 10 -0.12 2.30 -10.09
N ALA A 11 -0.42 3.41 -9.41
CA ALA A 11 -1.01 3.42 -8.08
C ALA A 11 -2.36 2.68 -7.96
N ARG A 12 -3.14 2.60 -9.05
CA ARG A 12 -4.47 1.95 -9.08
C ARG A 12 -4.45 0.41 -9.12
N ARG A 13 -3.28 -0.20 -9.21
CA ARG A 13 -3.11 -1.67 -9.29
C ARG A 13 -2.35 -2.27 -8.12
N LEU A 14 -2.00 -1.45 -7.14
CA LEU A 14 -1.25 -1.85 -5.95
C LEU A 14 -2.16 -1.84 -4.72
N LEU A 15 -2.00 -2.83 -3.84
CA LEU A 15 -2.75 -2.93 -2.58
C LEU A 15 -1.78 -2.94 -1.41
N PHE A 16 -2.11 -2.22 -0.34
CA PHE A 16 -1.47 -2.38 0.95
C PHE A 16 -1.83 -3.74 1.58
N GLY A 17 -0.83 -4.36 2.21
CA GLY A 17 -1.01 -5.58 2.98
C GLY A 17 -0.04 -5.63 4.18
N THR A 18 -0.52 -6.10 5.32
CA THR A 18 0.26 -6.20 6.57
C THR A 18 1.15 -7.44 6.66
N ASP A 19 1.12 -8.31 5.64
CA ASP A 19 1.77 -9.64 5.63
C ASP A 19 1.41 -10.50 6.86
N SER A 20 0.13 -10.46 7.26
CA SER A 20 -0.35 -11.23 8.39
C SER A 20 -0.48 -12.71 8.02
N SER A 21 0.47 -13.54 8.46
CA SER A 21 0.56 -14.95 8.05
C SER A 21 -0.33 -15.92 8.84
N PHE A 22 -0.95 -15.46 9.94
CA PHE A 22 -1.91 -16.25 10.72
C PHE A 22 -2.76 -15.37 11.64
N PHE A 23 -4.00 -15.80 11.87
CA PHE A 23 -4.80 -15.27 12.97
C PHE A 23 -4.25 -15.79 14.31
N PRO A 24 -4.05 -14.96 15.34
CA PRO A 24 -4.64 -13.64 15.58
C PRO A 24 -3.71 -12.43 15.32
N ARG A 25 -2.70 -12.51 14.45
CA ARG A 25 -1.66 -11.46 14.34
C ARG A 25 -2.20 -10.06 14.01
N GLY A 26 -3.39 -9.95 13.41
CA GLY A 26 -4.16 -8.70 13.32
C GLY A 26 -3.46 -7.58 12.53
N TRP A 27 -3.69 -6.33 12.95
CA TRP A 27 -3.09 -5.13 12.36
C TRP A 27 -1.61 -4.98 12.75
N ASN A 28 -0.74 -4.77 11.76
CA ASN A 28 0.70 -4.59 11.97
C ASN A 28 1.10 -3.13 11.69
N ARG A 29 1.12 -2.31 12.75
CA ARG A 29 1.45 -0.89 12.66
C ARG A 29 2.88 -0.62 12.13
N PRO A 30 3.93 -1.33 12.60
CA PRO A 30 5.27 -1.17 12.03
C PRO A 30 5.35 -1.36 10.51
N VAL A 31 4.63 -2.36 9.96
CA VAL A 31 4.59 -2.59 8.51
C VAL A 31 3.90 -1.42 7.80
N PHE A 32 2.80 -0.93 8.36
CA PHE A 32 2.13 0.26 7.83
C PHE A 32 3.06 1.47 7.79
N ASP A 33 3.75 1.80 8.90
CA ASP A 33 4.65 2.95 8.95
C ASP A 33 5.82 2.80 7.97
N GLN A 34 6.38 1.59 7.82
CA GLN A 34 7.43 1.31 6.84
C GLN A 34 6.94 1.52 5.40
N GLN A 35 5.73 1.07 5.06
CA GLN A 35 5.19 1.24 3.72
C GLN A 35 4.84 2.69 3.40
N VAL A 36 4.34 3.46 4.39
CA VAL A 36 4.14 4.91 4.23
C VAL A 36 5.46 5.61 3.97
N GLY A 37 6.54 5.26 4.69
CA GLY A 37 7.88 5.78 4.41
C GLY A 37 8.36 5.44 2.99
N ALA A 38 8.17 4.19 2.55
CA ALA A 38 8.55 3.77 1.21
C ALA A 38 7.78 4.52 0.11
N LEU A 39 6.49 4.82 0.32
CA LEU A 39 5.68 5.64 -0.59
C LEU A 39 6.23 7.07 -0.69
N GLN A 40 6.60 7.68 0.44
CA GLN A 40 7.20 9.01 0.48
C GLN A 40 8.53 9.05 -0.25
N GLU A 41 9.42 8.08 -0.01
CA GLU A 41 10.71 7.95 -0.71
C GLU A 41 10.55 7.67 -2.21
N ALA A 42 9.48 6.95 -2.59
CA ALA A 42 9.13 6.72 -3.99
C ALA A 42 8.62 7.99 -4.69
N GLY A 43 8.23 9.03 -3.95
CA GLY A 43 7.66 10.26 -4.48
C GLY A 43 6.15 10.18 -4.74
N ALA A 44 5.46 9.22 -4.12
CA ALA A 44 4.03 9.04 -4.32
C ALA A 44 3.23 10.26 -3.80
N GLY A 45 2.34 10.78 -4.64
CA GLY A 45 1.42 11.85 -4.26
C GLY A 45 0.32 11.39 -3.29
N PRO A 46 -0.42 12.33 -2.67
CA PRO A 46 -1.51 11.99 -1.74
C PRO A 46 -2.60 11.11 -2.36
N ASP A 47 -2.95 11.35 -3.63
CA ASP A 47 -3.97 10.56 -4.34
C ASP A 47 -3.49 9.13 -4.61
N GLU A 48 -2.22 8.97 -4.98
CA GLU A 48 -1.61 7.65 -5.21
C GLU A 48 -1.57 6.86 -3.90
N ALA A 49 -1.12 7.49 -2.81
CA ALA A 49 -1.13 6.88 -1.49
C ALA A 49 -2.55 6.47 -1.05
N ARG A 50 -3.57 7.30 -1.32
CA ARG A 50 -4.97 6.99 -1.03
C ARG A 50 -5.45 5.74 -1.78
N PHE A 51 -5.09 5.59 -3.05
CA PHE A 51 -5.43 4.39 -3.82
C PHE A 51 -4.79 3.14 -3.24
N ILE A 52 -3.48 3.19 -2.98
CA ILE A 52 -2.70 2.03 -2.52
C ILE A 52 -3.12 1.59 -1.11
N LEU A 53 -3.31 2.55 -0.20
CA LEU A 53 -3.57 2.28 1.22
C LEU A 53 -5.02 1.86 1.52
N GLY A 54 -5.95 2.01 0.56
CA GLY A 54 -7.33 1.58 0.82
C GLY A 54 -8.31 1.71 -0.33
N ALA A 55 -8.25 2.76 -1.17
CA ALA A 55 -9.31 2.97 -2.16
C ALA A 55 -9.36 1.84 -3.22
N ASN A 56 -8.22 1.28 -3.63
CA ASN A 56 -8.19 0.13 -4.54
C ASN A 56 -8.84 -1.11 -3.92
N LEU A 57 -8.69 -1.34 -2.61
CA LEU A 57 -9.34 -2.48 -1.94
C LEU A 57 -10.86 -2.27 -1.90
N MET A 58 -11.31 -1.05 -1.62
CA MET A 58 -12.74 -0.72 -1.64
C MET A 58 -13.32 -0.92 -3.06
N ASP A 59 -12.65 -0.38 -4.08
CA ASP A 59 -13.08 -0.53 -5.48
C ASP A 59 -13.13 -2.01 -5.91
N LEU A 60 -12.27 -2.86 -5.35
CA LEU A 60 -12.26 -4.31 -5.62
C LEU A 60 -13.42 -5.05 -4.95
N LEU A 61 -13.87 -4.59 -3.77
CA LEU A 61 -14.89 -5.24 -2.96
C LEU A 61 -16.32 -4.75 -3.25
N GLY A 62 -16.49 -3.62 -3.95
CA GLY A 62 -17.78 -3.01 -4.30
C GLY A 62 -18.36 -2.10 -3.22
#